data_AF-F0G8I9-F1
#
_entry.id   AF-F0G8I9-F1
#
_cell.length_a   1.000
_cell.length_b   1.000
_cell.length_c   1.000
_cell.angle_alpha   90.00
_cell.angle_beta   90.00
_cell.angle_gamma   90.00
#
_symmetry.space_group_name_H-M   'P 1'
#
loop_
_entity.id
_entity.type
_entity.pdbx_description
1 polymer ?
#
loop_
_entity_poly.entity_id
_entity_poly.type
_entity_poly.pdbx_seq_one_letter_code
_entity_poly.pdbx_strand_id
1 'polypeptide(L)' 'IFTIEPMLNAGKRETRVLGDGWTVITKDHSLSAQWEHMVVVTEQGVEVLTEDVKPQTFADLPGAHVA' A
#
# COMPACT_ATOMS: atom_id res chain seq x y z
N ILE A 1 11.62 7.73 10.92
CA ILE A 1 10.29 7.08 10.82
C ILE A 1 9.47 7.92 9.86
N PHE A 2 8.86 7.32 8.84
CA PHE A 2 8.03 8.00 7.84
C PHE A 2 7.06 7.01 7.18
N THR A 3 6.08 7.52 6.40
CA THR A 3 5.13 6.69 5.65
C THR A 3 5.54 6.55 4.19
N ILE A 4 5.23 5.40 3.62
CA ILE A 4 5.21 5.19 2.17
C ILE A 4 3.77 4.83 1.82
N GLU A 5 3.09 5.72 1.08
CA GLU A 5 1.64 5.68 0.88
C GLU A 5 1.20 5.90 -0.59
N PRO A 6 1.65 5.05 -1.54
CA PRO A 6 1.40 5.27 -2.96
C PRO A 6 -0.09 5.16 -3.29
N MET A 7 -0.57 6.09 -4.10
CA MET A 7 -1.89 6.06 -4.74
C MET A 7 -1.70 5.85 -6.24
N LEU A 8 -2.31 4.79 -6.80
CA LEU A 8 -2.21 4.46 -8.21
C LEU A 8 -3.59 4.56 -8.87
N ASN A 9 -3.66 5.32 -9.95
CA ASN A 9 -4.85 5.44 -10.79
C ASN A 9 -4.74 4.46 -11.96
N ALA A 10 -5.82 3.73 -12.26
CA ALA A 10 -5.89 2.87 -13.46
C ALA A 10 -5.94 3.69 -14.76
N GLY A 11 -6.48 4.91 -14.68
CA GLY A 11 -6.56 5.87 -15.78
C GLY A 11 -5.46 6.93 -15.70
N LYS A 12 -5.87 8.20 -15.83
CA LYS A 12 -4.95 9.34 -15.83
C LYS A 12 -4.60 9.81 -14.42
N ARG A 13 -3.52 10.58 -14.29
CA ARG A 13 -3.00 11.06 -12.99
C ARG A 13 -3.83 12.20 -12.38
N GLU A 14 -4.64 12.91 -13.17
CA GLU A 14 -5.32 14.11 -12.71
C GLU A 14 -6.45 13.79 -11.71
N THR A 15 -6.53 14.58 -10.62
CA THR A 15 -7.54 14.42 -9.56
C THR A 15 -8.31 15.72 -9.30
N ARG A 16 -9.40 15.65 -8.53
CA ARG A 16 -10.13 16.81 -8.00
C ARG A 16 -10.70 16.52 -6.61
N VAL A 17 -10.83 17.56 -5.79
CA VAL A 17 -11.54 17.52 -4.51
C VAL A 17 -13.03 17.78 -4.76
N LEU A 18 -13.92 17.03 -4.09
CA LEU A 18 -15.36 17.23 -4.15
C LEU A 18 -15.82 18.42 -3.29
N GLY A 19 -17.11 18.76 -3.37
CA GLY A 19 -17.70 19.88 -2.64
C GLY A 19 -17.71 19.71 -1.11
N ASP A 20 -17.46 18.49 -0.62
CA ASP A 20 -17.27 18.23 0.81
C ASP A 20 -15.91 18.71 1.35
N GLY A 21 -14.97 19.09 0.48
CA GLY A 21 -13.63 19.55 0.84
C GLY A 21 -12.66 18.43 1.23
N TRP A 22 -13.05 17.16 1.11
CA TRP A 22 -12.27 16.01 1.56
C TRP A 22 -12.10 14.93 0.50
N THR A 23 -13.18 14.56 -0.17
CA THR A 23 -13.14 13.41 -1.09
C THR A 23 -12.34 13.78 -2.33
N VAL A 24 -11.25 13.06 -2.58
CA VAL A 24 -10.46 13.19 -3.81
C VAL A 24 -10.87 12.09 -4.78
N ILE A 25 -11.22 12.45 -6.01
CA ILE A 25 -11.51 11.50 -7.09
C ILE A 25 -10.59 11.72 -8.29
N THR A 26 -10.38 10.69 -9.10
CA THR A 26 -9.78 10.81 -10.43
C THR A 26 -10.68 11.65 -11.33
N LYS A 27 -10.11 12.56 -12.13
CA LYS A 27 -10.90 13.40 -13.04
C LYS A 27 -11.57 12.60 -14.16
N ASP A 28 -11.02 11.44 -14.50
CA ASP A 28 -11.56 10.55 -15.52
C ASP A 28 -12.47 9.45 -14.93
N HIS A 29 -12.71 9.47 -13.62
CA HIS A 29 -13.56 8.53 -12.89
C HIS A 29 -13.09 7.06 -12.96
N SER A 30 -11.86 6.81 -13.38
CA SER A 30 -11.25 5.48 -13.32
C SER A 30 -10.97 5.05 -11.87
N LEU A 31 -10.82 3.74 -11.66
CA LEU A 31 -10.46 3.18 -10.35
C LEU A 31 -9.11 3.71 -9.85
N SER A 32 -8.99 3.80 -8.53
CA SER A 32 -7.76 4.12 -7.81
C SER A 32 -7.59 3.14 -6.65
N ALA A 33 -6.34 2.83 -6.32
CA ALA A 33 -5.98 2.01 -5.16
C ALA A 33 -4.84 2.67 -4.37
N GLN A 34 -4.81 2.43 -3.07
CA GLN A 34 -3.80 2.94 -2.15
C GLN A 34 -3.35 1.83 -1.21
N TRP A 35 -2.07 1.85 -0.85
CA TRP A 35 -1.50 1.10 0.27
C TRP A 35 -0.67 2.06 1.12
N GLU A 36 -0.46 1.73 2.38
CA GLU A 36 0.34 2.54 3.30
C GLU A 36 1.09 1.66 4.30
N HIS A 37 2.37 1.97 4.50
CA HIS A 37 3.13 1.46 5.63
C HIS A 37 3.92 2.56 6.31
N MET A 38 4.00 2.50 7.63
CA MET A 38 4.96 3.27 8.42
C MET A 38 6.26 2.48 8.54
N VAL A 39 7.38 3.12 8.23
CA VAL A 39 8.70 2.49 8.22
C VAL A 39 9.71 3.28 9.06
N VAL A 40 10.72 2.57 9.56
CA VAL A 40 11.90 3.16 10.18
C VAL A 40 13.16 2.66 9.49
N VAL A 41 14.08 3.58 9.16
CA VAL A 41 15.41 3.22 8.65
C VAL A 41 16.29 2.90 9.85
N THR A 42 16.92 1.74 9.83
CA THR A 42 17.87 1.25 10.84
C THR A 42 19.28 1.21 10.25
N GLU A 43 20.29 0.91 11.06
CA GLU A 43 21.67 0.74 10.57
C GLU A 43 21.79 -0.43 9.57
N GLN A 44 20.90 -1.42 9.66
CA GLN A 44 20.94 -2.65 8.86
C GLN A 44 19.94 -2.65 7.69
N GLY A 45 19.06 -1.65 7.59
CA GLY A 45 18.05 -1.58 6.54
C GLY A 45 16.80 -0.80 6.94
N VAL A 46 15.63 -1.41 6.75
CA VAL A 46 14.32 -0.81 7.04
C VAL A 46 13.45 -1.82 7.77
N GLU A 47 12.72 -1.36 8.79
CA GLU A 47 11.69 -2.13 9.49
C GLU A 47 10.30 -1.54 9.18
N VAL A 48 9.33 -2.42 8.92
CA VAL A 48 7.92 -2.07 8.68
C VAL A 48 7.17 -2.14 10.00
N LEU A 49 6.71 -1.00 10.51
CA LEU A 49 6.10 -0.89 11.84
C LEU A 49 4.61 -1.24 11.87
N THR A 50 4.00 -1.36 10.69
CA THR A 50 2.56 -1.56 10.49
C THR A 50 2.27 -2.84 9.72
N GLU A 51 3.22 -3.77 9.70
CA GLU A 51 2.96 -5.09 9.12
C GLU A 51 1.94 -5.84 9.98
N ASP A 52 0.99 -6.52 9.33
CA ASP A 52 0.12 -7.47 10.01
C ASP A 52 0.95 -8.70 10.39
N VAL A 53 1.59 -8.68 11.56
CA VAL A 53 2.29 -9.86 12.08
C VAL A 53 1.25 -10.94 12.42
N LYS A 54 0.91 -11.80 11.46
CA LYS A 54 0.46 -13.16 11.76
C LYS A 54 1.71 -14.01 12.03
N PRO A 55 1.72 -14.87 13.06
CA PRO A 55 2.85 -15.77 13.28
C PRO A 55 3.08 -16.58 12.02
N GLN A 56 4.33 -16.67 11.55
CA GLN A 56 4.64 -17.37 10.31
C GLN A 56 4.14 -18.83 10.36
N THR A 57 3.47 -19.29 9.30
CA THR A 57 3.59 -20.70 8.94
C THR A 57 4.49 -20.83 7.73
N PHE A 58 5.78 -20.97 7.99
CA PHE A 58 6.75 -21.54 7.06
C PHE A 58 6.66 -23.09 7.00
N ALA A 59 5.48 -23.65 7.30
CA ALA A 59 5.10 -25.00 6.91
C ALA A 59 4.51 -25.04 5.48
N ASP A 60 4.22 -23.87 4.89
CA ASP A 60 3.57 -23.75 3.58
C ASP A 60 4.54 -23.71 2.39
N LEU A 61 5.85 -23.46 2.52
CA LEU A 61 6.77 -23.40 1.36
C LEU A 61 8.25 -23.65 1.73
N PRO A 62 8.75 -24.90 1.71
CA PRO A 62 9.54 -25.34 0.55
C PRO A 62 9.14 -26.74 0.06
N GLY A 63 8.79 -26.83 -1.23
CA GLY A 63 8.23 -28.03 -1.86
C GLY A 63 6.71 -27.96 -2.15
N ALA A 64 6.01 -26.87 -1.83
CA ALA A 64 4.63 -26.71 -2.29
C ALA A 64 4.61 -26.36 -3.78
N HIS A 65 4.34 -27.38 -4.60
CA HIS A 65 3.86 -27.18 -5.95
C HIS A 65 2.36 -26.84 -5.85
N VAL A 66 1.99 -25.66 -6.32
CA VAL A 66 0.59 -25.33 -6.61
C VAL A 66 0.21 -26.17 -7.83
N ALA A 67 -0.82 -27.01 -7.71
CA ALA A 67 -1.41 -27.70 -8.85
C ALA A 67 -1.99 -26.70 -9.86
#